data_AF-A0A2V9C060-F1
#
_entry.id   AF-A0A2V9C060-F1
#
_cell.length_a   1.000
_cell.length_b   1.000
_cell.length_c   1.000
_cell.angle_alpha   90.00
_cell.angle_beta   90.00
_cell.angle_gamma   90.00
#
_symmetry.space_group_name_H-M   'P 1'
#
loop_
_entity.id
_entity.type
_entity.pdbx_description
1 polymer ?
#
loop_
_entity_poly.entity_id
_entity_poly.type
_entity_poly.pdbx_seq_one_letter_code
_entity_poly.pdbx_strand_id
1 'polypeptide(L)'
;VHDEELLENETLTDAESFITQLMRSDLKADVFTFSQRLPHTTPKFSYSKEWDNFAVIPITTYSDWFKNRIESSVQRAIRKAAKTGIEIRVTQLDDEFIQGIVNINDDTPIRQGRTFWHFHKSFDEVKHEHLTYAERNIFLGAYLQGELIGYIRMVRVGRVASVIQLLTMTKHYDKRPANALIAKAVEVCDQKGMSHLMYCNYVYKDPKSSLTEFKKRSGFEQALLPRYYIPLTLKGKIALKLGLHRGLAGQIPEPLIRLFLRIRGFWYGRKLKSVKETA
;
A
#
# COMPACT_ATOMS: atom_id res chain seq x y z
N VAL A 1 9.83 -13.22 -3.46
CA VAL A 1 9.41 -12.48 -4.66
C VAL A 1 8.95 -11.11 -4.20
N HIS A 2 9.58 -10.04 -4.67
CA HIS A 2 9.04 -8.68 -4.47
C HIS A 2 7.83 -8.52 -5.42
N ASP A 3 6.79 -7.82 -4.97
CA ASP A 3 5.61 -7.48 -5.78
C ASP A 3 4.73 -8.67 -6.26
N GLU A 4 4.73 -9.79 -5.52
CA GLU A 4 3.88 -10.97 -5.81
C GLU A 4 2.38 -10.60 -5.97
N GLU A 5 1.92 -9.61 -5.21
CA GLU A 5 0.54 -9.11 -5.25
C GLU A 5 0.18 -8.41 -6.58
N LEU A 6 1.18 -8.07 -7.40
CA LEU A 6 1.02 -7.33 -8.65
C LEU A 6 1.12 -8.18 -9.91
N LEU A 7 1.31 -9.50 -9.79
CA LEU A 7 1.30 -10.43 -10.93
C LEU A 7 -0.15 -10.72 -11.35
N GLU A 8 -0.45 -10.78 -12.65
CA GLU A 8 -1.83 -10.95 -13.12
C GLU A 8 -2.35 -12.40 -13.06
N ASN A 9 -1.47 -13.38 -13.29
CA ASN A 9 -1.89 -14.78 -13.39
C ASN A 9 -2.21 -15.35 -12.01
N GLU A 10 -3.26 -16.19 -11.90
CA GLU A 10 -3.50 -16.97 -10.68
C GLU A 10 -2.19 -17.63 -10.26
N THR A 11 -1.78 -17.39 -9.00
CA THR A 11 -0.42 -17.69 -8.58
C THR A 11 -0.06 -19.16 -8.80
N LEU A 12 -1.03 -20.07 -8.59
CA LEU A 12 -0.93 -21.51 -8.85
C LEU A 12 -2.32 -22.10 -9.11
N THR A 13 -2.62 -22.45 -10.37
CA THR A 13 -3.83 -23.21 -10.72
C THR A 13 -3.73 -24.68 -10.30
N ASP A 14 -2.53 -25.27 -10.44
CA ASP A 14 -2.18 -26.60 -9.92
C ASP A 14 -0.98 -26.48 -8.98
N ALA A 15 -1.27 -26.22 -7.71
CA ALA A 15 -0.23 -26.06 -6.70
C ALA A 15 0.56 -27.34 -6.46
N GLU A 16 -0.08 -28.52 -6.52
CA GLU A 16 0.59 -29.80 -6.24
C GLU A 16 1.63 -30.13 -7.31
N SER A 17 1.26 -30.00 -8.59
CA SER A 17 2.21 -30.22 -9.70
C SER A 17 3.35 -29.21 -9.66
N PHE A 18 3.05 -27.92 -9.42
CA PHE A 18 4.08 -26.89 -9.33
C PHE A 18 5.07 -27.16 -8.18
N ILE A 19 4.57 -27.50 -6.99
CA ILE A 19 5.41 -27.83 -5.83
C ILE A 19 6.26 -29.06 -6.12
N THR A 20 5.68 -30.08 -6.75
CA THR A 20 6.41 -31.30 -7.12
C THR A 20 7.56 -31.00 -8.08
N GLN A 21 7.32 -30.17 -9.09
CA GLN A 21 8.36 -29.73 -10.03
C GLN A 21 9.41 -28.85 -9.33
N LEU A 22 8.98 -27.95 -8.47
CA LEU A 22 9.86 -27.07 -7.70
C LEU A 22 10.81 -27.87 -6.80
N MET A 23 10.31 -28.92 -6.14
CA MET A 23 11.11 -29.81 -5.32
C MET A 23 12.12 -30.65 -6.13
N ARG A 24 11.87 -30.86 -7.42
CA ARG A 24 12.78 -31.55 -8.35
C ARG A 24 13.75 -30.62 -9.07
N SER A 25 13.54 -29.31 -8.97
CA SER A 25 14.38 -28.32 -9.63
C SER A 25 15.69 -28.10 -8.88
N ASP A 26 16.69 -27.57 -9.58
CA ASP A 26 17.99 -27.19 -8.98
C ASP A 26 17.92 -25.87 -8.17
N LEU A 27 16.72 -25.34 -7.92
CA LEU A 27 16.54 -24.12 -7.13
C LEU A 27 16.94 -24.38 -5.68
N LYS A 28 17.96 -23.65 -5.22
CA LYS A 28 18.42 -23.66 -3.83
C LYS A 28 17.48 -22.85 -2.94
N ALA A 29 16.29 -23.37 -2.70
CA ALA A 29 15.27 -22.75 -1.85
C ALA A 29 14.84 -23.71 -0.74
N ASP A 30 14.73 -23.19 0.50
CA ASP A 30 14.29 -23.98 1.66
C ASP A 30 12.77 -23.90 1.90
N VAL A 31 12.17 -22.76 1.56
CA VAL A 31 10.75 -22.48 1.76
C VAL A 31 10.18 -21.83 0.52
N PHE A 32 9.04 -22.33 0.06
CA PHE A 32 8.21 -21.70 -0.94
C PHE A 32 6.97 -21.08 -0.29
N THR A 33 6.59 -19.89 -0.72
CA THR A 33 5.39 -19.21 -0.23
C THR A 33 4.64 -18.53 -1.36
N PHE A 34 3.32 -18.53 -1.26
CA PHE A 34 2.44 -17.81 -2.15
C PHE A 34 1.16 -17.39 -1.42
N SER A 35 0.53 -16.31 -1.86
CA SER A 35 -0.73 -15.82 -1.30
C SER A 35 -1.91 -16.08 -2.24
N GLN A 36 -3.05 -16.43 -1.64
CA GLN A 36 -4.33 -16.36 -2.35
C GLN A 36 -4.70 -14.91 -2.63
N ARG A 37 -5.47 -14.70 -3.70
CA ARG A 37 -5.88 -13.37 -4.14
C ARG A 37 -7.38 -13.16 -4.03
N LEU A 38 -7.77 -11.90 -3.90
CA LEU A 38 -9.15 -11.48 -4.01
C LEU A 38 -9.74 -11.94 -5.36
N PRO A 39 -11.02 -12.34 -5.39
CA PRO A 39 -11.98 -12.34 -4.27
C PRO A 39 -11.93 -13.60 -3.39
N HIS A 40 -10.96 -14.51 -3.60
CA HIS A 40 -10.92 -15.81 -2.92
C HIS A 40 -10.30 -15.74 -1.53
N THR A 41 -11.12 -15.41 -0.53
CA THR A 41 -10.72 -15.33 0.89
C THR A 41 -10.73 -16.68 1.61
N THR A 42 -11.55 -17.64 1.15
CA THR A 42 -11.61 -18.99 1.73
C THR A 42 -10.38 -19.81 1.32
N PRO A 43 -9.66 -20.45 2.27
CA PRO A 43 -8.51 -21.30 1.97
C PRO A 43 -8.85 -22.41 0.96
N LYS A 44 -8.13 -22.46 -0.17
CA LYS A 44 -8.28 -23.48 -1.22
C LYS A 44 -7.37 -24.70 -1.00
N PHE A 45 -6.21 -24.48 -0.37
CA PHE A 45 -5.19 -25.51 -0.19
C PHE A 45 -5.04 -25.94 1.28
N SER A 46 -4.66 -27.19 1.48
CA SER A 46 -4.47 -27.82 2.80
C SER A 46 -3.06 -27.64 3.38
N TYR A 47 -2.30 -26.64 2.92
CA TYR A 47 -0.97 -26.33 3.45
C TYR A 47 -1.03 -25.47 4.71
N SER A 48 0.09 -25.43 5.44
CA SER A 48 0.27 -24.47 6.54
C SER A 48 0.13 -23.05 6.01
N LYS A 49 -0.63 -22.22 6.72
CA LYS A 49 -0.98 -20.87 6.28
C LYS A 49 -0.89 -19.84 7.39
N GLU A 50 -0.63 -18.62 6.98
CA GLU A 50 -0.81 -17.41 7.78
C GLU A 50 -1.79 -16.49 7.05
N TRP A 51 -2.23 -15.41 7.71
CA TRP A 51 -3.23 -14.50 7.17
C TRP A 51 -2.60 -13.15 6.83
N ASP A 52 -2.54 -12.83 5.54
CA ASP A 52 -2.24 -11.48 5.08
C ASP A 52 -3.49 -10.61 5.34
N ASN A 53 -3.30 -9.42 5.92
CA ASN A 53 -4.39 -8.55 6.35
C ASN A 53 -4.55 -7.33 5.43
N PHE A 54 -5.08 -7.50 4.23
CA PHE A 54 -5.19 -6.40 3.27
C PHE A 54 -6.33 -5.42 3.62
N ALA A 55 -6.11 -4.14 3.31
CA ALA A 55 -7.15 -3.12 3.32
C ALA A 55 -7.84 -3.10 1.97
N VAL A 56 -9.15 -3.33 1.95
CA VAL A 56 -9.91 -3.42 0.69
C VAL A 56 -11.17 -2.57 0.73
N ILE A 57 -11.58 -2.06 -0.42
CA ILE A 57 -12.93 -1.51 -0.64
C ILE A 57 -13.55 -2.36 -1.76
N PRO A 58 -14.55 -3.20 -1.46
CA PRO A 58 -15.40 -3.77 -2.51
C PRO A 58 -16.08 -2.66 -3.29
N ILE A 59 -15.94 -2.70 -4.60
CA ILE A 59 -16.45 -1.69 -5.51
C ILE A 59 -17.79 -2.17 -6.07
N THR A 60 -18.85 -1.47 -5.69
CA THR A 60 -20.22 -1.65 -6.19
C THR A 60 -20.59 -0.47 -7.09
N THR A 61 -20.69 0.73 -6.51
CA THR A 61 -20.77 2.02 -7.20
C THR A 61 -20.10 3.10 -6.33
N TYR A 62 -19.65 4.20 -6.95
CA TYR A 62 -19.13 5.35 -6.22
C TYR A 62 -20.18 5.96 -5.28
N SER A 63 -21.44 6.04 -5.73
CA SER A 63 -22.53 6.60 -4.91
C SER A 63 -22.79 5.77 -3.66
N ASP A 64 -22.79 4.44 -3.77
CA ASP A 64 -22.95 3.54 -2.62
C ASP A 64 -21.80 3.72 -1.63
N TRP A 65 -20.55 3.69 -2.10
CA TRP A 65 -19.38 3.94 -1.26
C TRP A 65 -19.47 5.29 -0.53
N PHE A 66 -19.77 6.37 -1.25
CA PHE A 66 -19.78 7.72 -0.70
C PHE A 66 -20.90 7.93 0.33
N LYS A 67 -22.08 7.35 0.11
CA LYS A 67 -23.25 7.52 0.99
C LYS A 67 -23.24 6.58 2.18
N ASN A 68 -22.87 5.31 1.96
CA ASN A 68 -23.13 4.23 2.91
C ASN A 68 -21.88 3.64 3.56
N ARG A 69 -20.69 3.77 2.94
CA ARG A 69 -19.47 3.07 3.41
C ARG A 69 -18.44 3.95 4.10
N ILE A 70 -18.51 5.27 3.93
CA ILE A 70 -17.58 6.21 4.56
C ILE A 70 -18.21 7.00 5.69
N GLU A 71 -17.40 7.40 6.66
CA GLU A 71 -17.87 8.27 7.73
C GLU A 71 -18.24 9.67 7.20
N SER A 72 -19.18 10.33 7.88
CA SER A 72 -19.54 11.73 7.59
C SER A 72 -18.34 12.68 7.66
N SER A 73 -17.34 12.36 8.49
CA SER A 73 -16.07 13.09 8.61
C SER A 73 -15.27 13.07 7.30
N VAL A 74 -15.26 11.92 6.61
CA VAL A 74 -14.59 11.75 5.31
C VAL A 74 -15.37 12.43 4.19
N GLN A 75 -16.71 12.33 4.18
CA GLN A 75 -17.52 13.10 3.22
C GLN A 75 -17.25 14.61 3.33
N ARG A 76 -17.19 15.14 4.56
CA ARG A 76 -16.83 16.55 4.80
C ARG A 76 -15.42 16.87 4.34
N ALA A 77 -14.45 15.96 4.55
CA ALA A 77 -13.08 16.14 4.09
C ALA A 77 -12.98 16.21 2.56
N ILE A 78 -13.70 15.34 1.84
CA ILE A 78 -13.77 15.34 0.37
C ILE A 78 -14.36 16.66 -0.14
N ARG A 79 -15.50 17.08 0.41
CA ARG A 79 -16.13 18.37 0.06
C ARG A 79 -15.23 19.56 0.39
N LYS A 80 -14.49 19.50 1.51
CA LYS A 80 -13.53 20.54 1.90
C LYS A 80 -12.41 20.66 0.86
N ALA A 81 -11.82 19.55 0.43
CA ALA A 81 -10.76 19.55 -0.57
C ALA A 81 -11.19 20.28 -1.85
N ALA A 82 -12.36 19.93 -2.39
CA ALA A 82 -12.94 20.61 -3.55
C ALA A 82 -13.18 22.11 -3.28
N LYS A 83 -13.79 22.46 -2.13
CA LYS A 83 -14.02 23.87 -1.74
C LYS A 83 -12.73 24.68 -1.61
N THR A 84 -11.62 24.04 -1.24
CA THR A 84 -10.30 24.67 -1.16
C THR A 84 -9.57 24.77 -2.50
N GLY A 85 -10.24 24.43 -3.61
CA GLY A 85 -9.67 24.52 -4.95
C GLY A 85 -8.75 23.37 -5.34
N ILE A 86 -8.81 22.24 -4.62
CA ILE A 86 -8.08 21.03 -5.03
C ILE A 86 -8.86 20.35 -6.16
N GLU A 87 -8.17 20.12 -7.27
CA GLU A 87 -8.67 19.37 -8.41
C GLU A 87 -7.98 18.01 -8.48
N ILE A 88 -8.75 16.93 -8.62
CA ILE A 88 -8.21 15.58 -8.79
C ILE A 88 -8.39 15.14 -10.24
N ARG A 89 -7.30 14.76 -10.89
CA ARG A 89 -7.29 14.38 -12.31
C ARG A 89 -6.66 13.00 -12.49
N VAL A 90 -7.18 12.20 -13.42
CA VAL A 90 -6.43 11.06 -13.96
C VAL A 90 -5.35 11.65 -14.86
N THR A 91 -4.11 11.26 -14.65
CA THR A 91 -2.96 11.84 -15.36
C THR A 91 -2.13 10.77 -16.04
N GLN A 92 -1.35 11.19 -17.03
CA GLN A 92 -0.33 10.35 -17.65
C GLN A 92 0.99 10.50 -16.90
N LEU A 93 1.90 9.55 -17.14
CA LEU A 93 3.25 9.59 -16.61
C LEU A 93 4.14 10.40 -17.55
N ASP A 94 3.98 11.71 -17.55
CA ASP A 94 4.83 12.66 -18.28
C ASP A 94 5.89 13.27 -17.36
N ASP A 95 6.80 14.03 -17.95
CA ASP A 95 7.93 14.62 -17.22
C ASP A 95 7.46 15.68 -16.20
N GLU A 96 6.37 16.40 -16.48
CA GLU A 96 5.79 17.35 -15.52
C GLU A 96 5.27 16.63 -14.27
N PHE A 97 4.56 15.51 -14.44
CA PHE A 97 4.06 14.71 -13.35
C PHE A 97 5.18 14.06 -12.54
N ILE A 98 6.23 13.52 -13.20
CA ILE A 98 7.42 13.00 -12.52
C ILE A 98 8.10 14.10 -11.69
N GLN A 99 8.28 15.30 -12.26
CA GLN A 99 8.86 16.42 -11.53
C GLN A 99 8.01 16.80 -10.31
N GLY A 100 6.69 16.77 -10.45
CA GLY A 100 5.77 16.92 -9.32
C GLY A 100 5.96 15.85 -8.24
N ILE A 101 6.17 14.58 -8.62
CA ILE A 101 6.44 13.49 -7.67
C ILE A 101 7.76 13.71 -6.93
N VAL A 102 8.82 14.13 -7.64
CA VAL A 102 10.11 14.50 -7.02
C VAL A 102 9.88 15.57 -5.95
N ASN A 103 9.17 16.65 -6.29
CA ASN A 103 8.86 17.73 -5.35
C ASN A 103 8.04 17.24 -4.14
N ILE A 104 7.08 16.33 -4.34
CA ILE A 104 6.31 15.72 -3.24
C ILE A 104 7.19 14.84 -2.35
N ASN A 105 8.15 14.13 -2.95
CA ASN A 105 9.05 13.27 -2.20
C ASN A 105 10.01 14.08 -1.34
N ASP A 106 10.46 15.22 -1.85
CA ASP A 106 11.37 16.14 -1.17
C ASP A 106 10.68 17.12 -0.21
N ASP A 107 9.35 17.06 -0.09
CA ASP A 107 8.58 17.86 0.88
C ASP A 107 9.01 17.61 2.34
N THR A 108 9.45 16.38 2.67
CA THR A 108 9.97 16.09 4.01
C THR A 108 10.93 14.89 4.04
N PRO A 109 12.10 15.00 4.70
CA PRO A 109 13.02 13.87 4.90
C PRO A 109 12.45 12.81 5.86
N ILE A 110 11.41 13.15 6.61
CA ILE A 110 10.78 12.28 7.59
C ILE A 110 9.27 12.25 7.37
N ARG A 111 8.73 11.06 7.13
CA ARG A 111 7.31 10.84 6.93
C ARG A 111 6.80 9.80 7.93
N GLN A 112 5.77 10.17 8.69
CA GLN A 112 5.17 9.33 9.74
C GLN A 112 6.19 8.77 10.76
N GLY A 113 7.15 9.60 11.17
CA GLY A 113 8.16 9.24 12.18
C GLY A 113 9.22 8.24 11.69
N ARG A 114 9.44 8.16 10.37
CA ARG A 114 10.51 7.38 9.73
C ARG A 114 11.22 8.23 8.70
N THR A 115 12.51 7.96 8.48
CA THR A 115 13.23 8.48 7.31
C THR A 115 12.48 8.05 6.05
N PHE A 116 12.30 9.00 5.14
CA PHE A 116 11.55 8.76 3.93
C PHE A 116 12.50 8.29 2.83
N TRP A 117 12.32 7.06 2.37
CA TRP A 117 13.25 6.39 1.46
C TRP A 117 13.24 6.94 0.02
N HIS A 118 12.23 7.74 -0.34
CA HIS A 118 12.19 8.44 -1.64
C HIS A 118 12.77 9.87 -1.57
N PHE A 119 13.19 10.34 -0.41
CA PHE A 119 13.76 11.67 -0.26
C PHE A 119 15.09 11.79 -1.01
N HIS A 120 15.29 12.89 -1.74
CA HIS A 120 16.44 13.21 -2.59
C HIS A 120 16.71 12.21 -3.72
N LYS A 121 15.69 11.47 -4.16
CA LYS A 121 15.83 10.67 -5.39
C LYS A 121 15.86 11.57 -6.61
N SER A 122 16.72 11.23 -7.56
CA SER A 122 16.79 11.91 -8.85
C SER A 122 15.52 11.69 -9.66
N PHE A 123 15.30 12.59 -10.63
CA PHE A 123 14.22 12.49 -11.60
C PHE A 123 14.21 11.13 -12.30
N ASP A 124 15.37 10.66 -12.76
CA ASP A 124 15.50 9.39 -13.49
C ASP A 124 15.17 8.17 -12.62
N GLU A 125 15.60 8.18 -11.34
CA GLU A 125 15.25 7.13 -10.39
C GLU A 125 13.73 7.09 -10.14
N VAL A 126 13.11 8.25 -9.92
CA VAL A 126 11.65 8.35 -9.74
C VAL A 126 10.93 7.89 -11.00
N LYS A 127 11.36 8.31 -12.18
CA LYS A 127 10.77 7.90 -13.46
C LYS A 127 10.85 6.39 -13.65
N HIS A 128 12.02 5.80 -13.45
CA HIS A 128 12.23 4.36 -13.56
C HIS A 128 11.32 3.55 -12.62
N GLU A 129 11.19 3.97 -11.35
CA GLU A 129 10.30 3.31 -10.39
C GLU A 129 8.82 3.34 -10.80
N HIS A 130 8.38 4.42 -11.45
CA HIS A 130 6.99 4.61 -11.85
C HIS A 130 6.67 3.97 -13.21
N LEU A 131 7.69 3.61 -14.01
CA LEU A 131 7.54 2.86 -15.25
C LEU A 131 7.22 1.37 -15.04
N THR A 132 7.49 0.80 -13.86
CA THR A 132 7.13 -0.60 -13.58
C THR A 132 5.62 -0.81 -13.75
N TYR A 133 5.24 -1.80 -14.55
CA TYR A 133 3.86 -2.10 -14.92
C TYR A 133 3.15 -0.99 -15.72
N ALA A 134 3.87 -0.28 -16.59
CA ALA A 134 3.38 0.86 -17.39
C ALA A 134 1.93 0.72 -17.91
N GLU A 135 1.63 -0.36 -18.62
CA GLU A 135 0.30 -0.62 -19.23
C GLU A 135 -0.85 -0.78 -18.22
N ARG A 136 -0.51 -1.07 -16.96
CA ARG A 136 -1.46 -1.37 -15.87
C ARG A 136 -1.52 -0.26 -14.83
N ASN A 137 -0.62 0.72 -14.91
CA ASN A 137 -0.63 1.85 -14.00
C ASN A 137 -1.85 2.75 -14.25
N ILE A 138 -2.37 3.32 -13.17
CA ILE A 138 -3.32 4.42 -13.18
C ILE A 138 -2.76 5.45 -12.21
N PHE A 139 -2.49 6.66 -12.72
CA PHE A 139 -2.01 7.78 -11.92
C PHE A 139 -3.15 8.77 -11.69
N LEU A 140 -3.30 9.19 -10.44
CA LEU A 140 -4.17 10.28 -10.04
C LEU A 140 -3.31 11.39 -9.44
N GLY A 141 -3.47 12.61 -9.93
CA GLY A 141 -2.83 13.79 -9.36
C GLY A 141 -3.83 14.67 -8.62
N ALA A 142 -3.43 15.21 -7.49
CA ALA A 142 -4.12 16.26 -6.77
C ALA A 142 -3.41 17.59 -7.02
N TYR A 143 -4.12 18.54 -7.62
CA TYR A 143 -3.57 19.82 -8.05
C TYR A 143 -4.21 20.96 -7.28
N LEU A 144 -3.40 21.94 -6.86
CA LEU A 144 -3.86 23.19 -6.28
C LEU A 144 -3.23 24.33 -7.08
N GLN A 145 -4.06 25.13 -7.75
CA GLN A 145 -3.60 26.21 -8.64
C GLN A 145 -2.59 25.72 -9.71
N GLY A 146 -2.75 24.49 -10.20
CA GLY A 146 -1.86 23.87 -11.18
C GLY A 146 -0.65 23.13 -10.58
N GLU A 147 -0.28 23.37 -9.31
CA GLU A 147 0.81 22.65 -8.65
C GLU A 147 0.35 21.25 -8.21
N LEU A 148 1.13 20.20 -8.54
CA LEU A 148 0.89 18.85 -8.02
C LEU A 148 1.26 18.78 -6.53
N ILE A 149 0.24 18.65 -5.68
CA ILE A 149 0.39 18.60 -4.21
C ILE A 149 0.20 17.21 -3.61
N GLY A 150 -0.14 16.22 -4.45
CA GLY A 150 -0.32 14.84 -4.03
C GLY A 150 -0.65 13.92 -5.18
N TYR A 151 -0.45 12.61 -5.01
CA TYR A 151 -0.75 11.64 -6.03
C TYR A 151 -1.13 10.27 -5.47
N ILE A 152 -1.79 9.48 -6.31
CA ILE A 152 -1.95 8.03 -6.17
C ILE A 152 -1.32 7.37 -7.39
N ARG A 153 -0.56 6.29 -7.15
CA ARG A 153 -0.24 5.28 -8.15
C ARG A 153 -1.00 4.00 -7.82
N MET A 154 -1.85 3.56 -8.75
CA MET A 154 -2.50 2.26 -8.70
C MET A 154 -1.97 1.36 -9.80
N VAL A 155 -1.89 0.05 -9.53
CA VAL A 155 -1.63 -0.98 -10.54
C VAL A 155 -2.85 -1.88 -10.63
N ARG A 156 -3.35 -2.11 -11.85
CA ARG A 156 -4.42 -3.09 -12.09
C ARG A 156 -3.87 -4.51 -12.07
N VAL A 157 -4.56 -5.39 -11.37
CA VAL A 157 -4.26 -6.83 -11.28
C VAL A 157 -5.57 -7.59 -11.45
N GLY A 158 -5.87 -8.02 -12.67
CA GLY A 158 -7.19 -8.55 -13.02
C GLY A 158 -8.29 -7.52 -12.73
N ARG A 159 -9.24 -7.88 -11.85
CA ARG A 159 -10.33 -6.98 -11.40
C ARG A 159 -10.04 -6.26 -10.08
N VAL A 160 -8.79 -6.18 -9.66
CA VAL A 160 -8.38 -5.48 -8.43
C VAL A 160 -7.46 -4.32 -8.81
N ALA A 161 -7.72 -3.14 -8.26
CA ALA A 161 -6.80 -2.00 -8.34
C ALA A 161 -6.00 -1.91 -7.03
N SER A 162 -4.69 -2.06 -7.10
CA SER A 162 -3.79 -2.01 -5.94
C SER A 162 -3.13 -0.64 -5.83
N VAL A 163 -3.42 0.11 -4.76
CA VAL A 163 -2.74 1.37 -4.44
C VAL A 163 -1.33 1.05 -3.95
N ILE A 164 -0.34 1.39 -4.76
CA ILE A 164 1.08 1.19 -4.46
C ILE A 164 1.60 2.37 -3.63
N GLN A 165 1.24 3.58 -4.05
CA GLN A 165 1.63 4.82 -3.40
C GLN A 165 0.44 5.76 -3.29
N LEU A 166 0.29 6.37 -2.12
CA LEU A 166 -0.57 7.51 -1.85
C LEU A 166 0.26 8.50 -1.03
N LEU A 167 0.68 9.59 -1.65
CA LEU A 167 1.54 10.59 -1.04
C LEU A 167 0.98 11.98 -1.31
N THR A 168 0.94 12.82 -0.28
CA THR A 168 0.54 14.23 -0.39
C THR A 168 1.55 15.10 0.34
N MET A 169 1.74 16.35 -0.05
CA MET A 169 2.62 17.29 0.66
C MET A 169 2.06 17.63 2.03
N THR A 170 2.94 17.67 3.04
CA THR A 170 2.59 17.92 4.44
C THR A 170 2.00 19.32 4.64
N LYS A 171 2.49 20.32 3.90
CA LYS A 171 1.98 21.71 3.91
C LYS A 171 0.51 21.84 3.50
N HIS A 172 -0.08 20.83 2.84
CA HIS A 172 -1.46 20.85 2.35
C HIS A 172 -2.39 19.83 3.05
N TYR A 173 -1.96 19.21 4.15
CA TYR A 173 -2.79 18.24 4.88
C TYR A 173 -4.10 18.82 5.42
N ASP A 174 -4.11 20.12 5.74
CA ASP A 174 -5.27 20.88 6.19
C ASP A 174 -6.41 20.87 5.15
N LYS A 175 -6.06 20.78 3.86
CA LYS A 175 -6.98 20.79 2.71
C LYS A 175 -7.46 19.39 2.31
N ARG A 176 -6.98 18.34 2.97
CA ARG A 176 -7.45 16.94 2.79
C ARG A 176 -7.25 16.34 1.37
N PRO A 177 -6.11 16.55 0.69
CA PRO A 177 -5.86 15.97 -0.64
C PRO A 177 -5.96 14.44 -0.67
N ALA A 178 -5.51 13.75 0.39
CA ALA A 178 -5.56 12.29 0.46
C ALA A 178 -6.99 11.72 0.43
N ASN A 179 -7.95 12.38 1.08
CA ASN A 179 -9.35 11.96 1.04
C ASN A 179 -9.95 12.14 -0.36
N ALA A 180 -9.62 13.24 -1.04
CA ALA A 180 -10.08 13.49 -2.40
C ALA A 180 -9.45 12.51 -3.42
N LEU A 181 -8.18 12.17 -3.25
CA LEU A 181 -7.50 11.16 -4.06
C LEU A 181 -8.14 9.77 -3.92
N ILE A 182 -8.45 9.33 -2.68
CA ILE A 182 -9.16 8.06 -2.46
C ILE A 182 -10.56 8.09 -3.09
N ALA A 183 -11.30 9.20 -2.96
CA ALA A 183 -12.61 9.33 -3.59
C ALA A 183 -12.51 9.16 -5.12
N LYS A 184 -11.54 9.82 -5.76
CA LYS A 184 -11.31 9.65 -7.19
C LYS A 184 -10.84 8.24 -7.56
N ALA A 185 -10.05 7.59 -6.72
CA ALA A 185 -9.64 6.21 -6.93
C ALA A 185 -10.84 5.25 -6.95
N VAL A 186 -11.78 5.41 -6.01
CA VAL A 186 -13.03 4.62 -6.00
C VAL A 186 -13.87 4.91 -7.24
N GLU A 187 -14.02 6.19 -7.62
CA GLU A 187 -14.75 6.59 -8.84
C GLU A 187 -14.15 5.95 -10.11
N VAL A 188 -12.82 5.97 -10.24
CA VAL A 188 -12.14 5.35 -11.38
C VAL A 188 -12.26 3.83 -11.37
N CYS A 189 -12.25 3.21 -10.18
CA CYS A 189 -12.47 1.78 -10.04
C CYS A 189 -13.87 1.37 -10.48
N ASP A 190 -14.89 2.13 -10.07
CA ASP A 190 -16.29 1.95 -10.48
C ASP A 190 -16.43 2.06 -12.02
N GLN A 191 -15.94 3.17 -12.60
CA GLN A 191 -15.97 3.41 -14.05
C GLN A 191 -15.26 2.31 -14.87
N LYS A 192 -14.21 1.71 -14.31
CA LYS A 192 -13.44 0.64 -14.96
C LYS A 192 -13.95 -0.76 -14.66
N GLY A 193 -15.05 -0.92 -13.91
CA GLY A 193 -15.61 -2.22 -13.55
C GLY A 193 -14.68 -3.05 -12.67
N MET A 194 -13.85 -2.41 -11.85
CA MET A 194 -13.02 -3.11 -10.86
C MET A 194 -13.92 -3.67 -9.76
N SER A 195 -13.53 -4.82 -9.22
CA SER A 195 -14.23 -5.46 -8.11
C SER A 195 -13.78 -4.94 -6.75
N HIS A 196 -12.50 -4.57 -6.62
CA HIS A 196 -11.91 -4.12 -5.35
C HIS A 196 -10.86 -3.04 -5.58
N LEU A 197 -10.79 -2.07 -4.67
CA LEU A 197 -9.64 -1.19 -4.47
C LEU A 197 -8.88 -1.68 -3.23
N MET A 198 -7.64 -2.11 -3.42
CA MET A 198 -6.77 -2.59 -2.35
C MET A 198 -5.74 -1.53 -1.98
N TYR A 199 -5.46 -1.34 -0.70
CA TYR A 199 -4.44 -0.39 -0.23
C TYR A 199 -3.53 -1.01 0.83
N CYS A 200 -2.59 -1.85 0.39
CA CYS A 200 -1.63 -2.55 1.24
C CYS A 200 -2.29 -3.18 2.49
N ASN A 201 -1.53 -3.34 3.58
CA ASN A 201 -2.04 -3.93 4.82
C ASN A 201 -3.00 -2.99 5.56
N TYR A 202 -4.10 -3.52 6.08
CA TYR A 202 -5.08 -2.83 6.91
C TYR A 202 -4.48 -2.38 8.24
N VAL A 203 -3.79 -3.28 8.93
CA VAL A 203 -3.09 -3.01 10.19
C VAL A 203 -1.61 -3.31 10.01
N TYR A 204 -0.76 -2.37 10.39
CA TYR A 204 0.69 -2.57 10.48
C TYR A 204 1.08 -2.91 11.92
N LYS A 205 2.21 -2.41 12.41
CA LYS A 205 2.71 -2.68 13.78
C LYS A 205 1.84 -2.08 14.89
N ASP A 206 1.09 -1.02 14.58
CA ASP A 206 0.21 -0.35 15.54
C ASP A 206 -1.23 -0.34 15.00
N PRO A 207 -2.17 -1.08 15.61
CA PRO A 207 -3.57 -1.08 15.21
C PRO A 207 -4.25 0.27 15.43
N LYS A 208 -3.71 1.13 16.29
CA LYS A 208 -4.24 2.47 16.58
C LYS A 208 -3.52 3.58 15.81
N SER A 209 -2.79 3.22 14.75
CA SER A 209 -2.10 4.20 13.93
C SER A 209 -3.06 5.14 13.20
N SER A 210 -2.61 6.36 12.91
CA SER A 210 -3.38 7.32 12.12
C SER A 210 -3.73 6.80 10.72
N LEU A 211 -2.88 5.96 10.14
CA LEU A 211 -3.12 5.32 8.84
C LEU A 211 -4.23 4.27 8.93
N THR A 212 -4.26 3.46 9.98
CA THR A 212 -5.33 2.48 10.21
C THR A 212 -6.68 3.19 10.36
N GLU A 213 -6.72 4.26 11.17
CA GLU A 213 -7.92 5.08 11.33
C GLU A 213 -8.34 5.75 10.02
N PHE A 214 -7.39 6.28 9.24
CA PHE A 214 -7.68 6.83 7.92
C PHE A 214 -8.33 5.80 6.98
N LYS A 215 -7.80 4.57 6.93
CA LYS A 215 -8.35 3.48 6.11
C LYS A 215 -9.76 3.12 6.56
N LYS A 216 -9.94 2.87 7.85
CA LYS A 216 -11.24 2.53 8.46
C LYS A 216 -12.32 3.57 8.11
N ARG A 217 -12.04 4.86 8.35
CA ARG A 217 -13.02 5.94 8.13
C ARG A 217 -13.33 6.16 6.64
N SER A 218 -12.36 5.84 5.78
CA SER A 218 -12.50 5.93 4.31
C SER A 218 -13.21 4.72 3.69
N GLY A 219 -13.75 3.82 4.51
CA GLY A 219 -14.54 2.68 4.05
C GLY A 219 -13.73 1.46 3.63
N PHE A 220 -12.43 1.43 3.96
CA PHE A 220 -11.65 0.19 3.83
C PHE A 220 -12.08 -0.80 4.92
N GLU A 221 -12.23 -2.06 4.53
CA GLU A 221 -12.42 -3.20 5.42
C GLU A 221 -11.18 -4.11 5.41
N GLN A 222 -11.07 -4.94 6.45
CA GLN A 222 -9.98 -5.91 6.55
C GLN A 222 -10.36 -7.18 5.79
N ALA A 223 -9.62 -7.50 4.72
CA ALA A 223 -9.67 -8.80 4.07
C ALA A 223 -8.51 -9.67 4.56
N LEU A 224 -8.83 -10.85 5.09
CA LEU A 224 -7.83 -11.85 5.44
C LEU A 224 -7.65 -12.81 4.27
N LEU A 225 -6.46 -12.80 3.69
CA LEU A 225 -6.08 -13.72 2.60
C LEU A 225 -5.08 -14.75 3.11
N PRO A 226 -5.28 -16.04 2.83
CA PRO A 226 -4.35 -17.07 3.27
C PRO A 226 -3.07 -17.02 2.44
N ARG A 227 -1.95 -16.85 3.14
CA ARG A 227 -0.59 -17.05 2.62
C ARG A 227 -0.08 -18.41 3.04
N TYR A 228 0.27 -19.22 2.05
CA TYR A 228 0.75 -20.58 2.27
C TYR A 228 2.27 -20.63 2.39
N TYR A 229 2.74 -21.54 3.22
CA TYR A 229 4.16 -21.82 3.41
C TYR A 229 4.43 -23.32 3.27
N ILE A 230 5.27 -23.66 2.31
CA ILE A 230 5.62 -25.03 1.97
C ILE A 230 7.12 -25.22 2.23
N PRO A 231 7.50 -26.14 3.13
CA PRO A 231 8.90 -26.48 3.31
C PRO A 231 9.36 -27.35 2.12
N LEU A 232 10.36 -26.86 1.38
CA LEU A 232 10.99 -27.62 0.29
C LEU A 232 12.10 -28.55 0.83
N THR A 233 12.69 -28.19 1.97
CA THR A 233 13.77 -28.93 2.62
C THR A 233 13.49 -29.16 4.11
N LEU A 234 14.28 -30.04 4.74
CA LEU A 234 14.24 -30.22 6.19
C LEU A 234 14.60 -28.92 6.95
N LYS A 235 15.54 -28.14 6.40
CA LYS A 235 15.89 -26.82 6.94
C LYS A 235 14.68 -25.88 6.90
N GLY A 236 13.95 -25.85 5.79
CA GLY A 236 12.71 -25.08 5.67
C GLY A 236 11.65 -25.51 6.68
N LYS A 237 11.49 -26.81 6.90
CA LYS A 237 10.55 -27.35 7.92
C LYS A 237 10.88 -26.85 9.33
N ILE A 238 12.16 -26.85 9.70
CA ILE A 238 12.64 -26.32 10.98
C ILE A 238 12.40 -24.81 11.04
N ALA A 239 12.76 -24.07 9.97
CA ALA A 239 12.59 -22.62 9.91
C ALA A 239 11.14 -22.19 10.09
N LEU A 240 10.18 -22.88 9.46
CA LEU A 240 8.75 -22.63 9.61
C LEU A 240 8.25 -22.96 11.02
N LYS A 241 8.70 -24.08 11.60
CA LYS A 241 8.33 -24.48 12.97
C LYS A 241 8.83 -23.47 14.02
N LEU A 242 10.01 -22.89 13.80
CA LEU A 242 10.60 -21.86 14.65
C LEU A 242 10.13 -20.43 14.33
N GLY A 243 9.30 -20.25 13.29
CA GLY A 243 8.80 -18.93 12.89
C GLY A 243 9.87 -17.97 12.34
N LEU A 244 10.98 -18.51 11.82
CA LEU A 244 12.09 -17.70 11.29
C LEU A 244 11.71 -16.93 10.01
N HIS A 245 10.71 -17.42 9.27
CA HIS A 245 10.18 -16.79 8.07
C HIS A 245 9.47 -15.45 8.35
N ARG A 246 9.05 -15.17 9.59
CA ARG A 246 8.43 -13.90 10.00
C ARG A 246 9.43 -12.76 10.18
N GLY A 247 10.72 -13.07 10.11
CA GLY A 247 11.82 -12.15 10.40
C GLY A 247 11.94 -11.81 11.89
N LEU A 248 13.11 -11.29 12.29
CA LEU A 248 13.45 -10.99 13.68
C LEU A 248 12.46 -10.01 14.33
N ALA A 249 11.98 -9.03 13.56
CA ALA A 249 11.02 -8.04 14.07
C ALA A 249 9.64 -8.63 14.37
N GLY A 250 9.25 -9.74 13.73
CA GLY A 250 7.99 -10.43 13.98
C GLY A 250 7.98 -11.28 15.26
N GLN A 251 9.15 -11.47 15.88
CA GLN A 251 9.33 -12.23 17.12
C GLN A 251 9.35 -11.34 18.37
N ILE A 252 9.40 -10.01 18.20
CA ILE A 252 9.45 -9.06 19.32
C ILE A 252 8.03 -8.87 19.89
N PRO A 253 7.82 -9.01 21.21
CA PRO A 253 6.54 -8.72 21.85
C PRO A 253 6.02 -7.31 21.57
N GLU A 254 4.70 -7.17 21.33
CA GLU A 254 4.07 -5.88 20.99
C GLU A 254 4.39 -4.72 21.95
N PRO A 255 4.44 -4.89 23.29
CA PRO A 255 4.74 -3.77 24.19
C PRO A 255 6.12 -3.16 23.92
N LEU A 256 7.11 -4.00 23.59
CA LEU A 256 8.46 -3.55 23.26
C LEU A 256 8.49 -2.84 21.91
N ILE A 257 7.77 -3.36 20.91
CA ILE A 257 7.62 -2.67 19.62
C ILE A 257 7.03 -1.27 19.83
N ARG A 258 5.97 -1.13 20.64
CA ARG A 258 5.36 0.18 20.95
C ARG A 258 6.34 1.13 21.64
N LEU A 259 7.14 0.63 22.59
CA LEU A 259 8.17 1.42 23.26
C LEU A 259 9.23 1.92 22.25
N PHE A 260 9.78 1.04 21.42
CA PHE A 260 10.77 1.41 20.41
C PHE A 260 10.22 2.40 19.38
N LEU A 261 8.95 2.26 18.98
CA LEU A 261 8.29 3.21 18.08
C LEU A 261 8.19 4.61 18.71
N ARG A 262 7.89 4.72 20.02
CA ARG A 262 7.85 6.00 20.74
C ARG A 262 9.23 6.65 20.84
N ILE A 263 10.25 5.90 21.27
CA ILE A 263 11.63 6.38 21.39
C ILE A 263 12.11 6.92 20.03
N ARG A 264 11.87 6.14 18.96
CA ARG A 264 12.24 6.52 17.60
C ARG A 264 11.52 7.78 17.13
N GLY A 265 10.23 7.91 17.42
CA GLY A 265 9.45 9.11 17.12
C GLY A 265 10.03 10.36 17.79
N PHE A 266 10.44 10.25 19.05
CA PHE A 266 11.07 11.34 19.80
C PHE A 266 12.44 11.73 19.22
N TRP A 267 13.28 10.75 18.88
CA TRP A 267 14.60 10.99 18.29
C TRP A 267 14.51 11.72 16.94
N TYR A 268 13.65 11.23 16.05
CA TYR A 268 13.43 11.89 14.75
C TYR A 268 12.73 13.24 14.87
N GLY A 269 11.84 13.41 15.85
CA GLY A 269 11.25 14.71 16.15
C GLY A 269 12.29 15.76 16.55
N ARG A 270 13.31 15.37 17.34
CA ARG A 270 14.45 16.24 17.66
C ARG A 270 15.32 16.54 16.45
N LYS A 271 15.62 15.54 15.62
CA LYS A 271 16.41 15.72 14.39
C LYS A 271 15.73 16.65 13.37
N LEU A 272 14.40 16.59 13.25
CA LEU A 272 13.64 17.52 12.39
C LEU A 272 13.71 18.96 12.90
N LYS A 273 13.66 19.17 14.22
CA LYS A 273 13.79 20.51 14.81
C LYS A 273 15.17 21.09 14.55
N SER A 274 16.24 20.29 14.73
CA SER A 274 17.60 20.77 14.48
C SER A 274 17.84 21.12 13.01
N VAL A 275 17.28 20.35 12.06
CA VAL A 275 17.38 20.65 10.61
C VAL A 275 16.61 21.91 10.23
N LYS A 276 15.46 22.19 10.87
CA LYS A 276 14.72 23.44 10.65
C LYS A 276 15.37 24.66 11.28
N GLU A 277 16.22 24.49 12.30
CA GLU A 277 16.96 25.59 12.95
C GLU A 277 18.27 25.92 12.21
N THR A 278 18.70 25.08 11.26
CA THR A 278 19.94 25.26 10.48
C THR A 278 19.70 25.56 8.99
N ALA A 279 18.45 25.61 8.55
CA ALA A 279 18.02 26.01 7.19
C ALA A 279 17.32 27.37 7.23
#